data_AF-A0A349SB28-F1
#
_entry.id   AF-A0A349SB28-F1
#
_cell.length_a   1.000
_cell.length_b   1.000
_cell.length_c   1.000
_cell.angle_alpha   90.00
_cell.angle_beta   90.00
_cell.angle_gamma   90.00
#
_symmetry.space_group_name_H-M   'P 1'
#
loop_
_entity.id
_entity.type
_entity.pdbx_description
1 polymer ?
#
loop_
_entity_poly.entity_id
_entity_poly.type
_entity_poly.pdbx_seq_one_letter_code
_entity_poly.pdbx_strand_id
1 'polypeptide(L)'
;YHGFNAYDISLPREPKLLSSVVCPGGQGDVSVIGNLLIMSVEQTRGRLDCGLQGVAEPESEERFRGIRIFDISDFRMPIQVGAVQTCRGSHTHTVVTDPDDAGNLYIYGSGTSSVRPGEELDGCYDESPFENPESALFRIDVIQIPVNDPASARVVNRPTVFSDPASGVIAGLWEGGDHGPGTQTTRETNQCHDITAYPEVGLAAGACSGNGILLDISDPVNPTRVAEVIDPGFAYWHSATFSNDGRKVVFTDEWGGGSRPRCRASDPITWGADAIYDIVDNEMQFRSYFKMPAPQTDQENCVAHNGSLIPVPGRDIMVQAWYQGGISVFDFSDSSNPQEIAFFDRGPVDAEELILGGYWSAYWFEGLIYGTEIARGFDVLELMPSDYLSENEIAAASLRSAGGTFNAQRQQQHIWPAEPVVALAYLDQLQRSEVVSPDRATDLSSALSDAQDRLNEAVSDERVAGKLRSLAVAFDTEAESLRGRTRDRFEMLSDSLEAIADRL
;
A
#
# COMPACT_ATOMS: atom_id res chain seq x y z
N TYR A 1 14.03 -10.82 5.37
CA TYR A 1 14.57 -12.18 5.08
C TYR A 1 14.78 -13.11 6.28
N HIS A 2 15.44 -12.69 7.38
CA HIS A 2 15.83 -13.60 8.48
C HIS A 2 14.91 -13.54 9.72
N GLY A 3 13.78 -12.86 9.59
CA GLY A 3 12.90 -12.48 10.70
C GLY A 3 12.51 -11.02 10.55
N PHE A 4 12.21 -10.36 11.68
CA PHE A 4 11.81 -8.96 11.72
C PHE A 4 12.46 -8.21 12.89
N ASN A 5 12.52 -6.89 12.76
CA ASN A 5 12.97 -5.98 13.80
C ASN A 5 11.79 -5.13 14.28
N ALA A 6 11.73 -4.85 15.58
CA ALA A 6 10.79 -3.89 16.14
C ALA A 6 11.56 -2.65 16.61
N TYR A 7 11.07 -1.47 16.23
CA TYR A 7 11.66 -0.19 16.62
C TYR A 7 10.64 0.63 17.43
N ASP A 8 11.08 1.21 18.54
CA ASP A 8 10.34 2.23 19.28
C ASP A 8 10.52 3.57 18.57
N ILE A 9 9.40 4.12 18.10
CA ILE A 9 9.32 5.41 17.41
C ILE A 9 8.64 6.49 18.27
N SER A 10 8.48 6.28 19.58
CA SER A 10 7.92 7.29 20.51
C SER A 10 8.71 8.61 20.50
N LEU A 11 10.01 8.53 20.20
CA LEU A 11 10.85 9.65 19.81
C LEU A 11 11.27 9.44 18.35
N PRO A 12 10.49 9.92 17.36
CA PRO A 12 10.70 9.55 15.95
C PRO A 12 12.07 9.93 15.39
N ARG A 13 12.68 11.01 15.91
CA ARG A 13 14.03 11.47 15.50
C ARG A 13 15.17 10.63 16.09
N GLU A 14 14.88 9.72 17.01
CA GLU A 14 15.85 8.80 17.60
C GLU A 14 15.21 7.40 17.78
N PRO A 15 14.85 6.70 16.69
CA PRO A 15 14.24 5.37 16.79
C PRO A 15 15.16 4.39 17.50
N LYS A 16 14.60 3.56 18.39
CA LYS A 16 15.39 2.59 19.17
C LYS A 16 14.96 1.18 18.83
N LEU A 17 15.92 0.35 18.43
CA LEU A 17 15.67 -1.08 18.25
C LEU A 17 15.24 -1.69 19.60
N LEU A 18 14.04 -2.25 19.63
CA LEU A 18 13.48 -2.94 20.80
C LEU A 18 13.86 -4.41 20.81
N SER A 19 13.72 -5.07 19.66
CA SER A 19 14.03 -6.49 19.51
C SER A 19 14.34 -6.83 18.04
N SER A 20 15.10 -7.91 17.89
CA SER A 20 15.35 -8.56 16.61
C SER A 20 14.93 -10.02 16.76
N VAL A 21 13.80 -10.39 16.15
CA VAL A 21 13.34 -11.77 16.14
C VAL A 21 14.01 -12.47 14.98
N VAL A 22 14.86 -13.45 15.28
CA VAL A 22 15.50 -14.28 14.26
C VAL A 22 14.65 -15.53 14.05
N CYS A 23 13.95 -15.56 12.93
CA CYS A 23 13.12 -16.69 12.53
C CYS A 23 13.16 -16.80 11.00
N PRO A 24 14.13 -17.56 10.45
CA PRO A 24 14.36 -17.63 9.01
C PRO A 24 13.15 -18.16 8.24
N GLY A 25 12.99 -17.66 7.02
CA GLY A 25 11.85 -17.99 6.16
C GLY A 25 11.80 -17.21 4.85
N GLY A 26 12.52 -16.09 4.73
CA GLY A 26 12.55 -15.29 3.51
C GLY A 26 11.27 -14.51 3.23
N GLN A 27 11.35 -13.54 2.31
CA GLN A 27 10.42 -12.41 2.16
C GLN A 27 10.22 -11.69 3.47
N GLY A 28 9.27 -12.14 4.30
CA GLY A 28 9.07 -11.65 5.66
C GLY A 28 8.24 -10.38 5.71
N ASP A 29 7.24 -10.28 4.82
CA ASP A 29 6.21 -9.26 4.87
C ASP A 29 5.42 -9.36 6.19
N VAL A 30 5.08 -8.22 6.78
CA VAL A 30 4.52 -8.14 8.15
C VAL A 30 3.29 -7.24 8.23
N SER A 31 2.26 -7.71 8.94
CA SER A 31 1.11 -6.90 9.32
C SER A 31 0.88 -6.99 10.83
N VAL A 32 0.34 -5.92 11.42
CA VAL A 32 -0.01 -5.86 12.84
C VAL A 32 -1.50 -5.56 13.01
N ILE A 33 -2.19 -6.37 13.82
CA ILE A 33 -3.59 -6.17 14.19
C ILE A 33 -3.74 -6.45 15.69
N GLY A 34 -4.03 -5.39 16.47
CA GLY A 34 -4.07 -5.50 17.93
C GLY A 34 -2.74 -5.99 18.48
N ASN A 35 -2.77 -7.12 19.21
CA ASN A 35 -1.57 -7.75 19.77
C ASN A 35 -1.02 -8.88 18.89
N LEU A 36 -1.49 -9.03 17.65
CA LEU A 36 -1.01 -10.05 16.72
C LEU A 36 -0.13 -9.43 15.64
N LEU A 37 1.03 -10.05 15.41
CA LEU A 37 1.87 -9.82 14.23
C LEU A 37 1.78 -11.03 13.32
N ILE A 38 1.44 -10.79 12.06
CA ILE A 38 1.31 -11.79 11.02
C ILE A 38 2.53 -11.64 10.10
N MET A 39 3.18 -12.76 9.77
CA MET A 39 4.41 -12.75 8.96
C MET A 39 4.37 -13.81 7.86
N SER A 40 4.63 -13.38 6.62
CA SER A 40 4.78 -14.25 5.46
C SER A 40 6.10 -15.00 5.45
N VAL A 41 6.04 -16.28 5.05
CA VAL A 41 7.20 -17.16 4.89
C VAL A 41 7.11 -17.93 3.59
N GLU A 42 8.08 -17.71 2.71
CA GLU A 42 8.12 -18.30 1.37
C GLU A 42 9.15 -19.43 1.23
N GLN A 43 10.36 -19.21 1.74
CA GLN A 43 11.54 -20.00 1.41
C GLN A 43 11.54 -21.36 2.11
N THR A 44 12.08 -22.36 1.42
CA THR A 44 12.17 -23.74 1.89
C THR A 44 13.03 -23.92 3.13
N ARG A 45 13.94 -22.98 3.45
CA ARG A 45 14.77 -23.04 4.67
C ARG A 45 14.01 -22.71 5.97
N GLY A 46 12.77 -22.22 5.88
CA GLY A 46 11.95 -21.92 7.04
C GLY A 46 11.61 -23.18 7.84
N ARG A 47 11.58 -23.05 9.17
CA ARG A 47 11.22 -24.14 10.10
C ARG A 47 10.08 -23.77 11.03
N LEU A 48 9.26 -24.75 11.40
CA LEU A 48 8.14 -24.56 12.34
C LEU A 48 8.61 -24.02 13.69
N ASP A 49 9.78 -24.48 14.15
CA ASP A 49 10.42 -24.14 15.43
C ASP A 49 11.29 -22.86 15.38
N CYS A 50 11.33 -22.14 14.26
CA CYS A 50 12.26 -21.01 14.01
C CYS A 50 13.76 -21.37 14.10
N GLY A 51 14.13 -22.65 14.01
CA GLY A 51 15.52 -23.10 14.08
C GLY A 51 16.42 -22.53 12.97
N LEU A 52 17.70 -22.32 13.28
CA LEU A 52 18.68 -21.73 12.35
C LEU A 52 19.40 -22.74 11.46
N GLN A 53 19.22 -24.03 11.73
CA GLN A 53 19.85 -25.14 11.03
C GLN A 53 19.31 -25.37 9.61
N GLY A 54 18.19 -24.74 9.25
CA GLY A 54 17.51 -24.96 7.98
C GLY A 54 16.89 -26.36 7.88
N VAL A 55 16.56 -26.76 6.65
CA VAL A 55 15.98 -28.07 6.32
C VAL A 55 16.67 -28.57 5.05
N ALA A 56 17.39 -29.69 5.14
CA ALA A 56 18.21 -30.20 4.05
C ALA A 56 17.48 -31.26 3.21
N GLU A 57 16.60 -32.01 3.86
CA GLU A 57 15.76 -33.04 3.26
C GLU A 57 14.83 -32.41 2.22
N PRO A 58 14.50 -33.10 1.12
CA PRO A 58 13.50 -32.62 0.15
C PRO A 58 12.09 -32.48 0.77
N GLU A 59 11.71 -33.44 1.60
CA GLU A 59 10.44 -33.51 2.32
C GLU A 59 10.74 -33.51 3.82
N SER A 60 10.07 -32.65 4.60
CA SER A 60 10.29 -32.58 6.03
C SER A 60 9.10 -32.02 6.80
N GLU A 61 8.70 -32.74 7.85
CA GLU A 61 7.75 -32.28 8.86
C GLU A 61 8.25 -31.06 9.65
N GLU A 62 9.56 -30.77 9.61
CA GLU A 62 10.13 -29.61 10.30
C GLU A 62 10.03 -28.32 9.48
N ARG A 63 9.79 -28.43 8.16
CA ARG A 63 9.74 -27.29 7.24
C ARG A 63 8.51 -26.44 7.51
N PHE A 64 8.69 -25.12 7.37
CA PHE A 64 7.59 -24.17 7.39
C PHE A 64 7.61 -23.23 6.19
N ARG A 65 6.45 -23.15 5.53
CA ARG A 65 6.11 -22.19 4.47
C ARG A 65 4.64 -21.81 4.62
N GLY A 66 4.32 -20.52 4.67
CA GLY A 66 2.96 -20.00 4.87
C GLY A 66 2.93 -18.77 5.77
N ILE A 67 2.00 -18.72 6.73
CA ILE A 67 1.77 -17.57 7.62
C ILE A 67 2.15 -17.90 9.07
N ARG A 68 3.06 -17.13 9.67
CA ARG A 68 3.33 -17.17 11.12
C ARG A 68 2.47 -16.14 11.83
N ILE A 69 2.08 -16.47 13.06
CA ILE A 69 1.32 -15.58 13.93
C ILE A 69 2.07 -15.47 15.25
N PHE A 70 2.43 -14.23 15.61
CA PHE A 70 3.12 -13.90 16.84
C PHE A 70 2.20 -13.06 17.74
N ASP A 71 2.19 -13.37 19.04
CA ASP A 71 1.73 -12.44 20.07
C ASP A 71 2.85 -11.42 20.32
N ILE A 72 2.50 -10.14 20.16
CA ILE A 72 3.37 -8.98 20.34
C ILE A 72 2.88 -8.06 21.46
N SER A 73 2.11 -8.59 22.42
CA SER A 73 1.71 -7.87 23.64
C SER A 73 2.93 -7.26 24.39
N ASP A 74 4.11 -7.85 24.22
CA ASP A 74 5.41 -7.22 24.51
C ASP A 74 6.32 -7.33 23.27
N PHE A 75 6.51 -6.22 22.55
CA PHE A 75 7.41 -6.15 21.38
C PHE A 75 8.86 -6.52 21.68
N ARG A 76 9.29 -6.56 22.95
CA ARG A 76 10.65 -7.00 23.33
C ARG A 76 10.78 -8.52 23.36
N MET A 77 9.66 -9.23 23.49
CA MET A 77 9.62 -10.69 23.52
C MET A 77 8.41 -11.24 22.74
N PRO A 78 8.39 -11.10 21.39
CA PRO A 78 7.34 -11.73 20.58
C PRO A 78 7.34 -13.25 20.72
N ILE A 79 6.16 -13.86 20.80
CA ILE A 79 5.99 -15.31 20.97
C ILE A 79 5.17 -15.85 19.80
N GLN A 80 5.66 -16.86 19.08
CA GLN A 80 4.87 -17.51 18.04
C GLN A 80 3.70 -18.29 18.68
N VAL A 81 2.48 -17.91 18.35
CA VAL A 81 1.24 -18.49 18.90
C VAL A 81 0.44 -19.27 17.86
N GLY A 82 0.80 -19.15 16.57
CA GLY A 82 0.16 -19.90 15.49
C GLY A 82 1.05 -19.97 14.25
N ALA A 83 0.77 -20.97 13.41
CA ALA A 83 1.47 -21.18 12.15
C ALA A 83 0.53 -21.90 11.17
N VAL A 84 0.35 -21.35 9.97
CA VAL A 84 -0.50 -21.91 8.92
C VAL A 84 0.38 -22.29 7.74
N GLN A 85 0.36 -23.57 7.37
CA GLN A 85 1.13 -24.11 6.25
C GLN A 85 0.33 -24.02 4.94
N THR A 86 0.94 -23.50 3.88
CA THR A 86 0.32 -23.36 2.54
C THR A 86 1.14 -24.02 1.44
N CYS A 87 0.51 -24.56 0.39
CA CYS A 87 1.22 -25.35 -0.63
C CYS A 87 2.39 -24.64 -1.31
N ARG A 88 2.31 -23.31 -1.42
CA ARG A 88 3.31 -22.48 -2.10
C ARG A 88 4.00 -21.47 -1.17
N GLY A 89 3.80 -21.59 0.14
CA GLY A 89 4.24 -20.58 1.11
C GLY A 89 3.45 -19.28 1.00
N SER A 90 3.96 -18.22 1.61
CA SER A 90 3.43 -16.86 1.47
C SER A 90 4.58 -15.91 1.18
N HIS A 91 4.49 -15.17 0.08
CA HIS A 91 5.44 -14.16 -0.34
C HIS A 91 5.13 -12.84 0.37
N THR A 92 3.94 -12.32 0.12
CA THR A 92 3.28 -11.28 0.91
C THR A 92 1.93 -11.78 1.38
N HIS A 93 1.29 -10.97 2.22
CA HIS A 93 -0.06 -11.21 2.67
C HIS A 93 -0.80 -9.90 2.87
N THR A 94 -2.12 -9.98 2.89
CA THR A 94 -2.95 -8.84 3.26
C THR A 94 -4.03 -9.24 4.24
N VAL A 95 -4.24 -8.36 5.21
CA VAL A 95 -5.33 -8.48 6.18
C VAL A 95 -6.61 -7.93 5.56
N VAL A 96 -7.65 -8.75 5.58
CA VAL A 96 -9.02 -8.39 5.22
C VAL A 96 -9.88 -8.53 6.47
N THR A 97 -10.55 -7.44 6.84
CA THR A 97 -11.45 -7.42 8.00
C THR A 97 -12.90 -7.51 7.54
N ASP A 98 -13.67 -8.35 8.20
CA ASP A 98 -15.12 -8.46 8.01
C ASP A 98 -15.84 -7.65 9.10
N PRO A 99 -16.59 -6.59 8.76
CA PRO A 99 -17.39 -5.84 9.73
C PRO A 99 -18.41 -6.70 10.48
N ASP A 100 -18.89 -7.78 9.87
CA ASP A 100 -19.89 -8.68 10.44
C ASP A 100 -19.28 -9.85 11.25
N ASP A 101 -17.95 -10.00 11.24
CA ASP A 101 -17.21 -11.06 11.93
C ASP A 101 -15.97 -10.55 12.66
N ALA A 102 -16.18 -9.69 13.67
CA ALA A 102 -15.11 -9.17 14.52
C ALA A 102 -14.35 -10.24 15.34
N GLY A 103 -14.82 -11.49 15.35
CA GLY A 103 -14.15 -12.61 16.04
C GLY A 103 -12.99 -13.21 15.24
N ASN A 104 -12.91 -12.90 13.95
CA ASN A 104 -11.92 -13.46 13.03
C ASN A 104 -11.20 -12.39 12.23
N LEU A 105 -9.96 -12.69 11.85
CA LEU A 105 -9.23 -11.99 10.81
C LEU A 105 -9.14 -12.90 9.60
N TYR A 106 -9.29 -12.32 8.41
CA TYR A 106 -9.05 -13.03 7.16
C TYR A 106 -7.75 -12.54 6.55
N ILE A 107 -6.94 -13.47 6.06
CA ILE A 107 -5.65 -13.19 5.42
C ILE A 107 -5.69 -13.74 4.00
N TYR A 108 -5.38 -12.89 3.03
CA TYR A 108 -5.10 -13.33 1.67
C TYR A 108 -3.60 -13.57 1.56
N GLY A 109 -3.21 -14.84 1.47
CA GLY A 109 -1.83 -15.29 1.31
C GLY A 109 -1.47 -15.42 -0.17
N SER A 110 -0.41 -14.72 -0.59
CA SER A 110 0.13 -14.77 -1.94
C SER A 110 1.24 -15.81 -2.04
N GLY A 111 0.94 -17.01 -2.54
CA GLY A 111 1.94 -18.07 -2.74
C GLY A 111 2.66 -17.96 -4.09
N THR A 112 3.93 -17.59 -4.10
CA THR A 112 4.73 -17.42 -5.34
C THR A 112 5.75 -18.53 -5.56
N SER A 113 6.12 -19.27 -4.51
CA SER A 113 7.15 -20.31 -4.60
C SER A 113 6.57 -21.60 -5.21
N SER A 114 7.44 -22.57 -5.51
CA SER A 114 7.03 -23.85 -6.11
C SER A 114 6.08 -24.61 -5.20
N VAL A 115 5.17 -25.40 -5.80
CA VAL A 115 4.31 -26.30 -5.03
C VAL A 115 5.19 -27.32 -4.31
N ARG A 116 4.94 -27.53 -3.02
CA ARG A 116 5.66 -28.55 -2.24
C ARG A 116 5.11 -29.96 -2.54
N PRO A 117 5.91 -31.02 -2.30
CA PRO A 117 5.44 -32.40 -2.44
C PRO A 117 4.21 -32.66 -1.56
N GLY A 118 3.29 -33.48 -2.08
CA GLY A 118 2.10 -33.91 -1.32
C GLY A 118 2.48 -34.73 -0.09
N GLU A 119 3.62 -35.42 -0.13
CA GLU A 119 4.20 -36.14 1.00
C GLU A 119 4.66 -35.20 2.14
N GLU A 120 4.95 -33.94 1.85
CA GLU A 120 5.28 -32.92 2.86
C GLU A 120 4.04 -32.17 3.36
N LEU A 121 3.04 -31.95 2.50
CA LEU A 121 1.74 -31.42 2.91
C LEU A 121 0.63 -31.95 2.00
N ASP A 122 -0.28 -32.72 2.59
CA ASP A 122 -1.44 -33.28 1.90
C ASP A 122 -2.25 -32.20 1.17
N GLY A 123 -2.69 -32.51 -0.05
CA GLY A 123 -3.50 -31.63 -0.89
C GLY A 123 -2.70 -30.62 -1.71
N CYS A 124 -1.37 -30.73 -1.74
CA CYS A 124 -0.53 -29.92 -2.62
C CYS A 124 -0.25 -30.64 -3.94
N TYR A 125 -0.93 -30.16 -4.99
CA TYR A 125 -0.87 -30.70 -6.34
C TYR A 125 -0.18 -29.70 -7.28
N ASP A 126 0.88 -30.15 -7.96
CA ASP A 126 1.70 -29.34 -8.88
C ASP A 126 1.33 -29.57 -10.35
N GLU A 127 0.37 -30.47 -10.64
CA GLU A 127 -0.07 -30.67 -12.01
C GLU A 127 -0.72 -29.40 -12.56
N SER A 128 -0.71 -29.29 -13.89
CA SER A 128 -1.38 -28.19 -14.58
C SER A 128 -2.86 -28.11 -14.17
N PRO A 129 -3.44 -26.92 -13.99
CA PRO A 129 -4.86 -26.78 -13.68
C PRO A 129 -5.79 -27.37 -14.78
N PHE A 130 -5.28 -27.61 -15.98
CA PHE A 130 -6.00 -28.32 -17.06
C PHE A 130 -6.07 -29.84 -16.83
N GLU A 131 -5.11 -30.42 -16.13
CA GLU A 131 -5.05 -31.85 -15.82
C GLU A 131 -5.69 -32.15 -14.46
N ASN A 132 -5.42 -31.30 -13.47
CA ASN A 132 -5.94 -31.44 -12.12
C ASN A 132 -6.57 -30.11 -11.67
N PRO A 133 -7.90 -30.02 -11.57
CA PRO A 133 -8.54 -28.80 -11.10
C PRO A 133 -8.17 -28.46 -9.65
N GLU A 134 -7.72 -29.43 -8.85
CA GLU A 134 -7.25 -29.22 -7.47
C GLU A 134 -5.79 -28.70 -7.38
N SER A 135 -5.19 -28.34 -8.52
CA SER A 135 -3.85 -27.73 -8.57
C SER A 135 -3.73 -26.55 -7.58
N ALA A 136 -2.57 -26.47 -6.91
CA ALA A 136 -2.23 -25.36 -6.02
C ALA A 136 -1.78 -24.10 -6.77
N LEU A 137 -1.66 -24.16 -8.10
CA LEU A 137 -1.39 -23.01 -8.97
C LEU A 137 -2.68 -22.20 -9.22
N PHE A 138 -2.56 -20.93 -9.63
CA PHE A 138 -3.69 -20.08 -10.02
C PHE A 138 -4.76 -19.93 -8.93
N ARG A 139 -4.32 -19.78 -7.68
CA ARG A 139 -5.16 -19.60 -6.50
C ARG A 139 -4.47 -18.67 -5.51
N ILE A 140 -5.27 -18.07 -4.64
CA ILE A 140 -4.79 -17.43 -3.41
C ILE A 140 -5.24 -18.27 -2.23
N ASP A 141 -4.50 -18.27 -1.13
CA ASP A 141 -4.94 -18.92 0.11
C ASP A 141 -5.73 -17.91 0.95
N VAL A 142 -6.97 -18.25 1.32
CA VAL A 142 -7.75 -17.48 2.29
C VAL A 142 -7.64 -18.15 3.65
N ILE A 143 -7.02 -17.46 4.60
CA ILE A 143 -6.71 -17.99 5.93
C ILE A 143 -7.54 -17.26 6.97
N GLN A 144 -8.24 -18.01 7.80
CA GLN A 144 -8.98 -17.48 8.94
C GLN A 144 -8.11 -17.59 10.20
N ILE A 145 -7.97 -16.48 10.94
CA ILE A 145 -7.30 -16.42 12.24
C ILE A 145 -8.35 -16.00 13.28
N PRO A 146 -8.81 -16.92 14.15
CA PRO A 146 -9.64 -16.54 15.29
C PRO A 146 -8.84 -15.69 16.27
N VAL A 147 -9.31 -14.47 16.56
CA VAL A 147 -8.55 -13.48 17.36
C VAL A 147 -8.24 -14.01 18.77
N ASN A 148 -9.16 -14.78 19.36
CA ASN A 148 -9.03 -15.33 20.71
C ASN A 148 -8.36 -16.71 20.76
N ASP A 149 -8.10 -17.33 19.61
CA ASP A 149 -7.42 -18.63 19.51
C ASP A 149 -6.58 -18.69 18.20
N PRO A 150 -5.52 -17.87 18.09
CA PRO A 150 -4.72 -17.77 16.87
C PRO A 150 -4.01 -19.09 16.52
N ALA A 151 -3.86 -20.01 17.48
CA ALA A 151 -3.30 -21.34 17.25
C ALA A 151 -4.20 -22.21 16.36
N SER A 152 -5.50 -21.94 16.33
CA SER A 152 -6.49 -22.64 15.49
C SER A 152 -6.64 -22.08 14.07
N ALA A 153 -5.78 -21.13 13.70
CA ALA A 153 -5.77 -20.54 12.38
C ALA A 153 -5.57 -21.59 11.28
N ARG A 154 -6.28 -21.43 10.17
CA ARG A 154 -6.28 -22.41 9.07
C ARG A 154 -6.69 -21.78 7.75
N VAL A 155 -6.27 -22.41 6.65
CA VAL A 155 -6.82 -22.12 5.32
C VAL A 155 -8.30 -22.52 5.32
N VAL A 156 -9.18 -21.58 5.00
CA VAL A 156 -10.63 -21.80 4.90
C VAL A 156 -11.13 -21.83 3.45
N ASN A 157 -10.38 -21.24 2.51
CA ASN A 157 -10.69 -21.31 1.09
C ASN A 157 -9.44 -21.14 0.21
N ARG A 158 -9.56 -21.56 -1.06
CA ARG A 158 -8.55 -21.35 -2.12
C ARG A 158 -9.21 -20.91 -3.43
N PRO A 159 -9.74 -19.68 -3.50
CA PRO A 159 -10.52 -19.23 -4.65
C PRO A 159 -9.67 -19.16 -5.94
N THR A 160 -10.29 -19.52 -7.06
CA THR A 160 -9.70 -19.46 -8.41
C THR A 160 -9.87 -18.08 -9.01
N VAL A 161 -9.32 -17.04 -8.38
CA VAL A 161 -9.48 -15.63 -8.83
C VAL A 161 -8.88 -15.35 -10.22
N PHE A 162 -8.11 -16.30 -10.76
CA PHE A 162 -7.49 -16.26 -12.07
C PHE A 162 -8.39 -16.86 -13.17
N SER A 163 -9.49 -17.53 -12.81
CA SER A 163 -10.33 -18.23 -13.77
C SER A 163 -11.04 -17.29 -14.73
N ASP A 164 -11.19 -17.69 -15.98
CA ASP A 164 -12.08 -17.02 -16.93
C ASP A 164 -13.55 -17.29 -16.52
N PRO A 165 -14.34 -16.25 -16.20
CA PRO A 165 -15.69 -16.43 -15.66
C PRO A 165 -16.68 -17.02 -16.68
N ALA A 166 -16.41 -16.92 -17.97
CA ALA A 166 -17.31 -17.41 -19.02
C ALA A 166 -17.13 -18.91 -19.31
N SER A 167 -15.88 -19.37 -19.36
CA SER A 167 -15.50 -20.74 -19.71
C SER A 167 -15.19 -21.61 -18.48
N GLY A 168 -14.88 -21.01 -17.34
CA GLY A 168 -14.45 -21.70 -16.12
C GLY A 168 -13.01 -22.21 -16.17
N VAL A 169 -12.24 -21.86 -17.20
CA VAL A 169 -10.81 -22.21 -17.29
C VAL A 169 -10.06 -21.50 -16.17
N ILE A 170 -9.39 -22.25 -15.29
CA ILE A 170 -8.69 -21.72 -14.10
C ILE A 170 -7.54 -20.77 -14.48
N ALA A 171 -6.77 -21.10 -15.52
CA ALA A 171 -5.72 -20.25 -16.06
C ALA A 171 -6.29 -19.31 -17.14
N GLY A 172 -7.16 -18.39 -16.73
CA GLY A 172 -7.91 -17.52 -17.65
C GLY A 172 -7.29 -16.15 -17.92
N LEU A 173 -6.14 -15.85 -17.30
CA LEU A 173 -5.43 -14.57 -17.42
C LEU A 173 -4.24 -14.69 -18.39
N TRP A 174 -3.35 -13.69 -18.42
CA TRP A 174 -2.23 -13.63 -19.36
C TRP A 174 -1.31 -14.85 -19.28
N GLU A 175 -1.07 -15.50 -20.43
CA GLU A 175 -0.23 -16.71 -20.55
C GLU A 175 1.29 -16.42 -20.51
N GLY A 176 1.69 -15.14 -20.46
CA GLY A 176 3.08 -14.73 -20.52
C GLY A 176 3.58 -14.48 -21.94
N GLY A 177 4.66 -13.71 -22.07
CA GLY A 177 5.34 -13.47 -23.34
C GLY A 177 5.46 -12.00 -23.73
N ASP A 178 5.73 -11.79 -25.01
CA ASP A 178 5.99 -10.49 -25.63
C ASP A 178 4.68 -9.84 -26.13
N HIS A 179 4.51 -8.53 -25.91
CA HIS A 179 3.34 -7.77 -26.40
C HIS A 179 3.56 -7.15 -27.79
N GLY A 180 4.63 -7.54 -28.47
CA GLY A 180 5.05 -7.02 -29.77
C GLY A 180 6.25 -6.08 -29.69
N PRO A 181 6.76 -5.63 -30.87
CA PRO A 181 7.93 -4.77 -30.93
C PRO A 181 7.79 -3.48 -30.11
N GLY A 182 8.79 -3.17 -29.28
CA GLY A 182 8.83 -1.95 -28.45
C GLY A 182 8.11 -2.06 -27.11
N THR A 183 7.69 -3.27 -26.73
CA THR A 183 7.03 -3.58 -25.46
C THR A 183 7.94 -4.39 -24.54
N GLN A 184 7.51 -4.60 -23.30
CA GLN A 184 8.15 -5.53 -22.38
C GLN A 184 7.69 -6.97 -22.61
N THR A 185 8.49 -7.93 -22.12
CA THR A 185 8.04 -9.32 -21.95
C THR A 185 7.49 -9.48 -20.55
N THR A 186 6.20 -9.81 -20.44
CA THR A 186 5.50 -9.97 -19.17
C THR A 186 5.43 -11.45 -18.75
N ARG A 187 5.50 -11.73 -17.45
CA ARG A 187 5.35 -13.11 -16.93
C ARG A 187 3.91 -13.63 -17.08
N GLU A 188 3.76 -14.96 -17.08
CA GLU A 188 2.47 -15.63 -16.94
C GLU A 188 1.78 -15.22 -15.63
N THR A 189 0.46 -15.09 -15.64
CA THR A 189 -0.36 -14.75 -14.48
C THR A 189 -0.87 -16.00 -13.77
N ASN A 190 -0.06 -16.54 -12.85
CA ASN A 190 -0.36 -17.74 -12.08
C ASN A 190 -0.27 -17.56 -10.54
N GLN A 191 0.05 -16.35 -10.10
CA GLN A 191 -0.04 -15.90 -8.70
C GLN A 191 -0.21 -14.39 -8.64
N CYS A 192 -0.69 -13.91 -7.50
CA CYS A 192 -0.51 -12.51 -7.12
C CYS A 192 0.81 -12.34 -6.38
N HIS A 193 1.56 -11.29 -6.69
CA HIS A 193 2.69 -10.89 -5.89
C HIS A 193 2.13 -10.23 -4.63
N ASP A 194 1.55 -9.03 -4.77
CA ASP A 194 0.84 -8.35 -3.69
C ASP A 194 -0.65 -8.22 -3.97
N ILE A 195 -1.41 -8.17 -2.89
CA ILE A 195 -2.82 -7.81 -2.90
C ILE A 195 -2.98 -6.70 -1.88
N THR A 196 -3.61 -5.59 -2.27
CA THR A 196 -3.95 -4.51 -1.36
C THR A 196 -5.45 -4.50 -1.15
N ALA A 197 -5.91 -4.72 0.07
CA ALA A 197 -7.32 -4.70 0.41
C ALA A 197 -7.75 -3.34 0.91
N TYR A 198 -8.96 -2.94 0.52
CA TYR A 198 -9.64 -1.75 1.00
C TYR A 198 -11.06 -2.10 1.46
N PRO A 199 -11.20 -2.69 2.67
CA PRO A 199 -12.48 -3.23 3.14
C PRO A 199 -13.63 -2.23 3.16
N GLU A 200 -13.36 -0.95 3.45
CA GLU A 200 -14.38 0.12 3.49
C GLU A 200 -14.97 0.43 2.11
N VAL A 201 -14.22 0.18 1.03
CA VAL A 201 -14.67 0.28 -0.36
C VAL A 201 -15.26 -1.05 -0.85
N GLY A 202 -14.97 -2.17 -0.17
CA GLY A 202 -15.38 -3.52 -0.56
C GLY A 202 -14.53 -4.11 -1.70
N LEU A 203 -13.37 -3.51 -1.99
CA LEU A 203 -12.48 -3.93 -3.07
C LEU A 203 -11.07 -4.32 -2.58
N ALA A 204 -10.40 -5.18 -3.32
CA ALA A 204 -8.95 -5.37 -3.25
C ALA A 204 -8.34 -5.28 -4.66
N ALA A 205 -7.12 -4.75 -4.76
CA ALA A 205 -6.34 -4.74 -5.99
C ALA A 205 -5.22 -5.78 -5.91
N GLY A 206 -5.20 -6.73 -6.83
CA GLY A 206 -4.15 -7.73 -6.95
C GLY A 206 -3.17 -7.35 -8.05
N ALA A 207 -1.90 -7.18 -7.70
CA ALA A 207 -0.80 -7.11 -8.65
C ALA A 207 -0.30 -8.53 -8.90
N CYS A 208 -0.78 -9.14 -9.98
CA CYS A 208 -0.56 -10.54 -10.27
C CYS A 208 0.36 -10.70 -11.46
N SER A 209 1.24 -11.70 -11.47
CA SER A 209 2.53 -11.67 -12.18
C SER A 209 2.50 -11.19 -13.66
N GLY A 210 1.38 -11.28 -14.37
CA GLY A 210 1.15 -10.59 -15.65
C GLY A 210 -0.13 -9.74 -15.80
N ASN A 211 -0.94 -9.55 -14.75
CA ASN A 211 -2.16 -8.74 -14.75
C ASN A 211 -2.33 -7.91 -13.48
N GLY A 212 -2.89 -6.71 -13.61
CA GLY A 212 -3.58 -6.05 -12.50
C GLY A 212 -5.02 -6.55 -12.45
N ILE A 213 -5.53 -6.89 -11.26
CA ILE A 213 -6.94 -7.32 -11.08
C ILE A 213 -7.61 -6.54 -9.95
N LEU A 214 -8.93 -6.38 -10.05
CA LEU A 214 -9.78 -5.96 -8.94
C LEU A 214 -10.59 -7.16 -8.43
N LEU A 215 -10.67 -7.29 -7.12
CA LEU A 215 -11.46 -8.29 -6.42
C LEU A 215 -12.57 -7.60 -5.61
N ASP A 216 -13.80 -8.10 -5.72
CA ASP A 216 -14.82 -7.86 -4.71
C ASP A 216 -14.49 -8.71 -3.48
N ILE A 217 -14.41 -8.05 -2.32
CA ILE A 217 -14.07 -8.64 -1.03
C ILE A 217 -15.19 -8.47 0.01
N SER A 218 -16.42 -8.21 -0.45
CA SER A 218 -17.60 -8.11 0.43
C SER A 218 -17.88 -9.42 1.19
N ASP A 219 -17.47 -10.56 0.62
CA ASP A 219 -17.31 -11.83 1.34
C ASP A 219 -15.81 -12.16 1.41
N PRO A 220 -15.14 -11.89 2.55
CA PRO A 220 -13.72 -12.16 2.70
C PRO A 220 -13.33 -13.63 2.56
N VAL A 221 -14.27 -14.57 2.71
CA VAL A 221 -13.97 -15.99 2.51
C VAL A 221 -13.97 -16.34 1.03
N ASN A 222 -14.75 -15.64 0.21
CA ASN A 222 -14.98 -15.93 -1.20
C ASN A 222 -14.79 -14.70 -2.10
N PRO A 223 -13.57 -14.14 -2.19
CA PRO A 223 -13.32 -13.01 -3.09
C PRO A 223 -13.55 -13.41 -4.55
N THR A 224 -14.09 -12.47 -5.34
CA THR A 224 -14.37 -12.68 -6.76
C THR A 224 -13.72 -11.62 -7.62
N ARG A 225 -13.17 -12.00 -8.77
CA ARG A 225 -12.57 -11.04 -9.72
C ARG A 225 -13.66 -10.25 -10.43
N VAL A 226 -13.60 -8.93 -10.36
CA VAL A 226 -14.55 -8.01 -11.01
C VAL A 226 -13.95 -7.28 -12.21
N ALA A 227 -12.64 -7.08 -12.25
CA ALA A 227 -11.95 -6.51 -13.40
C ALA A 227 -10.50 -7.00 -13.50
N GLU A 228 -9.93 -6.84 -14.69
CA GLU A 228 -8.53 -7.16 -15.00
C GLU A 228 -8.00 -6.22 -16.07
N VAL A 229 -6.68 -5.99 -16.04
CA VAL A 229 -5.94 -5.27 -17.07
C VAL A 229 -4.62 -5.97 -17.36
N ILE A 230 -4.10 -5.71 -18.55
CA ILE A 230 -2.76 -6.09 -19.02
C ILE A 230 -2.10 -4.81 -19.49
N ASP A 231 -0.79 -4.71 -19.29
CA ASP A 231 -0.02 -3.52 -19.64
C ASP A 231 1.23 -3.96 -20.44
N PRO A 232 1.38 -3.53 -21.70
CA PRO A 232 2.54 -3.89 -22.53
C PRO A 232 3.85 -3.24 -22.04
N GLY A 233 3.75 -2.24 -21.17
CA GLY A 233 4.85 -1.59 -20.50
C GLY A 233 5.27 -2.28 -19.21
N PHE A 234 4.68 -3.40 -18.80
CA PHE A 234 5.00 -4.09 -17.54
C PHE A 234 5.74 -5.41 -17.79
N ALA A 235 6.77 -5.70 -16.99
CA ALA A 235 7.42 -7.01 -16.96
C ALA A 235 6.85 -7.91 -15.86
N TYR A 236 6.56 -7.33 -14.69
CA TYR A 236 6.08 -8.07 -13.53
C TYR A 236 5.27 -7.14 -12.62
N TRP A 237 3.96 -7.38 -12.52
CA TRP A 237 3.10 -6.60 -11.63
C TRP A 237 3.43 -6.93 -10.18
N HIS A 238 3.78 -5.90 -9.41
CA HIS A 238 4.40 -6.07 -8.11
C HIS A 238 3.50 -5.65 -6.96
N SER A 239 3.03 -4.40 -6.95
CA SER A 239 2.18 -3.87 -5.89
C SER A 239 1.06 -2.99 -6.42
N ALA A 240 0.07 -2.72 -5.58
CA ALA A 240 -1.08 -1.87 -5.89
C ALA A 240 -1.41 -0.93 -4.73
N THR A 241 -1.78 0.31 -5.02
CA THR A 241 -2.21 1.30 -4.02
C THR A 241 -3.41 2.09 -4.54
N PHE A 242 -4.52 2.08 -3.81
CA PHE A 242 -5.68 2.91 -4.11
C PHE A 242 -5.45 4.38 -3.73
N SER A 243 -6.14 5.31 -4.41
CA SER A 243 -6.35 6.67 -3.87
C SER A 243 -7.18 6.62 -2.58
N ASN A 244 -7.15 7.69 -1.78
CA ASN A 244 -7.84 7.71 -0.49
C ASN A 244 -9.36 7.50 -0.64
N ASP A 245 -9.96 7.93 -1.74
CA ASP A 245 -11.39 7.76 -2.03
C ASP A 245 -11.71 6.46 -2.79
N GLY A 246 -10.72 5.62 -3.06
CA GLY A 246 -10.88 4.35 -3.77
C GLY A 246 -11.23 4.48 -5.26
N ARG A 247 -11.21 5.68 -5.84
CA ARG A 247 -11.58 5.92 -7.25
C ARG A 247 -10.43 5.71 -8.24
N LYS A 248 -9.22 5.44 -7.75
CA LYS A 248 -8.03 5.20 -8.57
C LYS A 248 -7.20 4.10 -7.97
N VAL A 249 -6.38 3.46 -8.79
CA VAL A 249 -5.36 2.50 -8.36
C VAL A 249 -4.06 2.72 -9.13
N VAL A 250 -2.95 2.71 -8.39
CA VAL A 250 -1.59 2.72 -8.93
C VAL A 250 -1.04 1.32 -8.85
N PHE A 251 -0.63 0.74 -9.98
CA PHE A 251 0.10 -0.53 -10.02
C PHE A 251 1.57 -0.28 -10.33
N THR A 252 2.46 -1.10 -9.77
CA THR A 252 3.91 -0.94 -9.92
C THR A 252 4.53 -2.10 -10.70
N ASP A 253 5.53 -1.83 -11.54
CA ASP A 253 6.27 -2.84 -12.32
C ASP A 253 7.64 -3.13 -11.71
N GLU A 254 7.87 -4.38 -11.27
CA GLU A 254 9.18 -4.80 -10.77
C GLU A 254 10.14 -5.19 -11.91
N TRP A 255 10.36 -4.27 -12.84
CA TRP A 255 11.23 -4.53 -13.97
C TRP A 255 12.67 -4.82 -13.54
N GLY A 256 13.18 -5.95 -14.00
CA GLY A 256 14.52 -6.42 -13.64
C GLY A 256 14.58 -7.24 -12.35
N GLY A 257 13.45 -7.49 -11.69
CA GLY A 257 13.33 -8.38 -10.53
C GLY A 257 14.22 -7.93 -9.37
N GLY A 258 14.22 -6.62 -9.09
CA GLY A 258 14.85 -6.05 -7.91
C GLY A 258 16.39 -5.99 -7.88
N SER A 259 17.06 -6.70 -8.77
CA SER A 259 18.53 -6.85 -8.73
C SER A 259 19.27 -6.11 -9.84
N ARG A 260 18.55 -5.63 -10.86
CA ARG A 260 19.14 -5.03 -12.05
C ARG A 260 19.06 -3.51 -12.04
N PRO A 261 19.99 -2.81 -12.71
CA PRO A 261 19.94 -1.36 -12.84
C PRO A 261 18.95 -0.95 -13.94
N ARG A 262 17.69 -0.69 -13.58
CA ARG A 262 16.58 -0.46 -14.53
C ARG A 262 16.02 0.97 -14.54
N CYS A 263 16.75 1.91 -13.96
CA CYS A 263 16.44 3.34 -13.99
C CYS A 263 17.51 4.15 -14.72
N ARG A 264 18.18 3.56 -15.72
CA ARG A 264 19.29 4.24 -16.41
C ARG A 264 18.77 5.25 -17.40
N ALA A 265 19.60 6.24 -17.73
CA ALA A 265 19.24 7.28 -18.71
C ALA A 265 18.89 6.73 -20.11
N SER A 266 19.32 5.51 -20.45
CA SER A 266 19.02 4.84 -21.72
C SER A 266 17.78 3.94 -21.65
N ASP A 267 17.27 3.64 -20.45
CA ASP A 267 16.07 2.84 -20.28
C ASP A 267 14.83 3.70 -20.61
N PRO A 268 13.81 3.15 -21.31
CA PRO A 268 12.57 3.88 -21.55
C PRO A 268 11.91 4.30 -20.23
N ILE A 269 11.44 5.55 -20.17
CA ILE A 269 10.79 6.09 -18.96
C ILE A 269 9.49 5.36 -18.61
N THR A 270 8.86 4.69 -19.58
CA THR A 270 7.62 3.93 -19.41
C THR A 270 7.84 2.46 -19.02
N TRP A 271 9.10 2.00 -18.92
CA TRP A 271 9.41 0.62 -18.51
C TRP A 271 9.82 0.59 -17.04
N GLY A 272 9.31 -0.35 -16.24
CA GLY A 272 9.51 -0.32 -14.79
C GLY A 272 8.87 0.92 -14.14
N ALA A 273 7.84 1.47 -14.78
CA ALA A 273 7.09 2.61 -14.31
C ALA A 273 5.83 2.12 -13.58
N ASP A 274 5.30 2.94 -12.70
CA ASP A 274 3.96 2.76 -12.18
C ASP A 274 2.94 3.11 -13.26
N ALA A 275 1.83 2.38 -13.30
CA ALA A 275 0.68 2.66 -14.15
C ALA A 275 -0.50 3.11 -13.29
N ILE A 276 -1.11 4.23 -13.66
CA ILE A 276 -2.21 4.85 -12.93
C ILE A 276 -3.51 4.58 -13.70
N TYR A 277 -4.48 4.01 -13.00
CA TYR A 277 -5.80 3.71 -13.52
C TYR A 277 -6.87 4.43 -12.71
N ASP A 278 -7.85 5.01 -13.40
CA ASP A 278 -9.10 5.41 -12.77
C ASP A 278 -10.04 4.20 -12.71
N ILE A 279 -10.81 4.07 -11.63
CA ILE A 279 -11.83 3.04 -11.45
C ILE A 279 -13.19 3.67 -11.76
N VAL A 280 -13.81 3.23 -12.85
CA VAL A 280 -15.11 3.73 -13.32
C VAL A 280 -16.00 2.53 -13.58
N ASP A 281 -17.14 2.44 -12.88
CA ASP A 281 -18.07 1.32 -12.99
C ASP A 281 -17.40 -0.05 -12.75
N ASN A 282 -16.49 -0.11 -11.77
CA ASN A 282 -15.63 -1.25 -11.45
C ASN A 282 -14.67 -1.69 -12.57
N GLU A 283 -14.51 -0.92 -13.64
CA GLU A 283 -13.49 -1.13 -14.67
C GLU A 283 -12.28 -0.21 -14.45
N MET A 284 -11.09 -0.70 -14.79
CA MET A 284 -9.85 0.07 -14.71
C MET A 284 -9.55 0.75 -16.05
N GLN A 285 -9.53 2.08 -16.06
CA GLN A 285 -9.18 2.89 -17.23
C GLN A 285 -7.76 3.44 -17.10
N PHE A 286 -6.86 2.98 -17.95
CA PHE A 286 -5.49 3.49 -18.00
C PHE A 286 -5.46 5.01 -18.25
N ARG A 287 -4.62 5.73 -17.49
CA ARG A 287 -4.47 7.19 -17.63
C ARG A 287 -3.05 7.59 -18.01
N SER A 288 -2.07 7.16 -17.23
CA SER A 288 -0.67 7.52 -17.47
C SER A 288 0.30 6.59 -16.74
N TYR A 289 1.59 6.84 -16.98
CA TYR A 289 2.67 6.22 -16.21
C TYR A 289 3.37 7.26 -15.33
N PHE A 290 3.89 6.82 -14.20
CA PHE A 290 4.84 7.57 -13.38
C PHE A 290 6.12 6.76 -13.16
N LYS A 291 7.27 7.39 -13.32
CA LYS A 291 8.57 6.83 -12.95
C LYS A 291 9.43 7.95 -12.39
N MET A 292 10.23 7.64 -11.38
CA MET A 292 11.20 8.62 -10.85
C MET A 292 12.04 9.23 -12.01
N PRO A 293 12.18 10.55 -12.07
CA PRO A 293 12.80 11.23 -13.22
C PRO A 293 14.33 11.19 -13.17
N ALA A 294 14.92 10.95 -12.00
CA ALA A 294 16.36 10.96 -11.80
C ALA A 294 17.01 9.67 -12.36
N PRO A 295 17.88 9.75 -13.39
CA PRO A 295 18.54 8.57 -13.92
C PRO A 295 19.60 8.05 -12.95
N GLN A 296 19.70 6.72 -12.86
CA GLN A 296 20.63 5.98 -11.99
C GLN A 296 21.78 5.36 -12.79
N THR A 297 22.86 4.99 -12.10
CA THR A 297 24.05 4.36 -12.70
C THR A 297 23.86 2.86 -12.92
N ASP A 298 24.83 2.21 -13.57
CA ASP A 298 24.85 0.75 -13.73
C ASP A 298 25.18 0.00 -12.41
N GLN A 299 25.59 0.71 -11.36
CA GLN A 299 25.93 0.17 -10.04
C GLN A 299 24.75 0.17 -9.05
N GLU A 300 23.57 0.61 -9.50
CA GLU A 300 22.39 0.79 -8.66
C GLU A 300 21.24 -0.11 -9.11
N ASN A 301 20.88 -1.11 -8.32
CA ASN A 301 19.63 -1.83 -8.56
C ASN A 301 18.47 -0.85 -8.29
N CYS A 302 17.62 -0.64 -9.28
CA CYS A 302 16.57 0.37 -9.19
C CYS A 302 15.31 -0.13 -9.87
N VAL A 303 14.23 -0.13 -9.09
CA VAL A 303 12.90 -0.60 -9.49
C VAL A 303 11.86 -0.02 -8.54
N ALA A 304 10.63 0.19 -9.02
CA ALA A 304 9.50 0.55 -8.17
C ALA A 304 9.23 -0.54 -7.12
N HIS A 305 9.02 -0.13 -5.87
CA HIS A 305 8.70 -1.03 -4.77
C HIS A 305 7.72 -0.36 -3.79
N ASN A 306 7.42 -1.02 -2.67
CA ASN A 306 6.31 -0.67 -1.80
C ASN A 306 6.32 0.78 -1.28
N GLY A 307 5.12 1.37 -1.28
CA GLY A 307 4.84 2.73 -0.87
C GLY A 307 3.50 2.86 -0.17
N SER A 308 3.11 4.10 0.16
CA SER A 308 1.81 4.40 0.78
C SER A 308 1.36 5.82 0.47
N LEU A 309 0.08 6.10 0.67
CA LEU A 309 -0.44 7.45 0.56
C LEU A 309 0.12 8.38 1.64
N ILE A 310 0.36 9.63 1.26
CA ILE A 310 0.46 10.76 2.19
C ILE A 310 -0.93 11.44 2.16
N PRO A 311 -1.70 11.41 3.26
CA PRO A 311 -3.09 11.82 3.27
C PRO A 311 -3.24 13.34 3.34
N VAL A 312 -2.78 14.07 2.32
CA VAL A 312 -3.07 15.51 2.18
C VAL A 312 -4.54 15.66 1.76
N PRO A 313 -5.36 16.44 2.50
CA PRO A 313 -6.77 16.63 2.14
C PRO A 313 -6.95 17.12 0.71
N GLY A 314 -7.80 16.45 -0.07
CA GLY A 314 -8.11 16.86 -1.45
C GLY A 314 -7.01 16.59 -2.49
N ARG A 315 -5.97 15.82 -2.15
CA ARG A 315 -4.90 15.38 -3.07
C ARG A 315 -4.68 13.88 -2.97
N ASP A 316 -4.21 13.28 -4.06
CA ASP A 316 -3.66 11.93 -4.06
C ASP A 316 -2.15 12.03 -4.17
N ILE A 317 -1.45 11.83 -3.06
CA ILE A 317 0.02 11.84 -3.02
C ILE A 317 0.48 10.49 -2.49
N MET A 318 1.50 9.93 -3.12
CA MET A 318 2.13 8.68 -2.70
C MET A 318 3.61 8.90 -2.43
N VAL A 319 4.10 8.32 -1.33
CA VAL A 319 5.53 8.09 -1.10
C VAL A 319 5.85 6.65 -1.47
N GLN A 320 6.96 6.44 -2.18
CA GLN A 320 7.31 5.14 -2.74
C GLN A 320 8.82 4.91 -2.71
N ALA A 321 9.21 3.67 -2.43
CA ALA A 321 10.59 3.23 -2.54
C ALA A 321 10.95 2.81 -3.97
N TRP A 322 12.18 3.14 -4.39
CA TRP A 322 12.75 2.81 -5.69
C TRP A 322 14.07 2.03 -5.58
N TYR A 323 14.18 1.14 -4.59
CA TYR A 323 15.44 0.48 -4.21
C TYR A 323 16.59 1.51 -4.13
N GLN A 324 17.72 1.33 -4.83
CA GLN A 324 18.85 2.26 -4.72
C GLN A 324 18.55 3.60 -5.37
N GLY A 325 17.53 3.70 -6.23
CA GLY A 325 17.00 4.98 -6.72
C GLY A 325 16.35 5.84 -5.63
N GLY A 326 16.26 5.33 -4.41
CA GLY A 326 15.89 6.11 -3.24
C GLY A 326 14.39 6.09 -2.96
N ILE A 327 13.85 7.25 -2.56
CA ILE A 327 12.45 7.48 -2.27
C ILE A 327 11.96 8.61 -3.17
N SER A 328 10.81 8.40 -3.81
CA SER A 328 10.10 9.43 -4.55
C SER A 328 8.76 9.71 -3.89
N VAL A 329 8.37 10.99 -3.85
CA VAL A 329 7.05 11.43 -3.45
C VAL A 329 6.42 12.10 -4.67
N PHE A 330 5.27 11.59 -5.11
CA PHE A 330 4.61 12.08 -6.30
C PHE A 330 3.13 12.35 -6.07
N ASP A 331 2.63 13.40 -6.71
CA ASP A 331 1.22 13.75 -6.77
C ASP A 331 0.59 13.15 -8.03
N PHE A 332 -0.47 12.36 -7.85
CA PHE A 332 -1.28 11.78 -8.92
C PHE A 332 -2.75 12.20 -8.84
N SER A 333 -3.01 13.36 -8.21
CA SER A 333 -4.33 13.98 -8.12
C SER A 333 -4.97 14.17 -9.49
N ASP A 334 -4.17 14.52 -10.50
CA ASP A 334 -4.49 14.37 -11.92
C ASP A 334 -3.85 13.07 -12.43
N SER A 335 -4.67 12.04 -12.62
CA SER A 335 -4.23 10.72 -13.09
C SER A 335 -3.53 10.76 -14.45
N SER A 336 -3.71 11.82 -15.23
CA SER A 336 -3.10 11.96 -16.56
C SER A 336 -1.73 12.63 -16.52
N ASN A 337 -1.40 13.35 -15.44
CA ASN A 337 -0.18 14.14 -15.33
C ASN A 337 0.44 14.01 -13.92
N PRO A 338 0.87 12.80 -13.50
CA PRO A 338 1.54 12.63 -12.23
C PRO A 338 2.87 13.38 -12.21
N GLN A 339 3.24 13.95 -11.06
CA GLN A 339 4.45 14.75 -10.91
C GLN A 339 5.19 14.40 -9.62
N GLU A 340 6.50 14.20 -9.70
CA GLU A 340 7.37 14.13 -8.53
C GLU A 340 7.44 15.50 -7.84
N ILE A 341 7.18 15.53 -6.54
CA ILE A 341 7.13 16.74 -5.71
C ILE A 341 8.18 16.76 -4.60
N ALA A 342 8.77 15.61 -4.28
CA ALA A 342 9.95 15.50 -3.43
C ALA A 342 10.68 14.17 -3.71
N PHE A 343 11.97 14.10 -3.41
CA PHE A 343 12.75 12.87 -3.52
C PHE A 343 13.88 12.84 -2.48
N PHE A 344 14.39 11.64 -2.22
CA PHE A 344 15.58 11.41 -1.44
C PHE A 344 16.38 10.25 -2.04
N ASP A 345 17.62 10.51 -2.43
CA ASP A 345 18.51 9.53 -3.03
C ASP A 345 19.90 9.59 -2.36
N ARG A 346 20.47 8.43 -2.04
CA ARG A 346 21.80 8.29 -1.44
C ARG A 346 22.90 7.97 -2.44
N GLY A 347 22.53 7.60 -3.66
CA GLY A 347 23.42 6.98 -4.61
C GLY A 347 23.81 5.53 -4.23
N PRO A 348 24.77 4.96 -4.98
CA PRO A 348 25.08 3.55 -4.92
C PRO A 348 25.62 3.13 -3.55
N VAL A 349 25.26 1.93 -3.11
CA VAL A 349 25.84 1.27 -1.93
C VAL A 349 27.34 1.11 -2.10
N ASP A 350 27.79 0.72 -3.29
CA ASP A 350 29.19 0.60 -3.67
C ASP A 350 29.42 1.27 -5.04
N ALA A 351 30.44 2.12 -5.15
CA ALA A 351 30.68 2.92 -6.34
C ALA A 351 31.27 2.12 -7.52
N GLU A 352 31.76 0.90 -7.27
CA GLU A 352 32.45 0.07 -8.25
C GLU A 352 31.64 -1.19 -8.59
N GLU A 353 30.90 -1.75 -7.64
CA GLU A 353 30.15 -2.99 -7.80
C GLU A 353 28.64 -2.83 -7.59
N LEU A 354 27.85 -3.51 -8.43
CA LEU A 354 26.40 -3.61 -8.26
C LEU A 354 26.09 -4.59 -7.10
N ILE A 355 25.65 -4.03 -5.98
CA ILE A 355 25.23 -4.79 -4.80
C ILE A 355 23.74 -4.53 -4.56
N LEU A 356 22.98 -5.57 -4.16
CA LEU A 356 21.59 -5.39 -3.76
C LEU A 356 21.50 -4.43 -2.56
N GLY A 357 20.78 -3.34 -2.75
CA GLY A 357 20.57 -2.32 -1.72
C GLY A 357 19.32 -1.49 -1.98
N GLY A 358 19.20 -0.40 -1.24
CA GLY A 358 18.13 0.56 -1.38
C GLY A 358 16.92 0.27 -0.52
N TYR A 359 15.92 1.14 -0.59
CA TYR A 359 14.73 1.06 0.25
C TYR A 359 13.83 -0.09 -0.21
N TRP A 360 13.58 -1.06 0.67
CA TRP A 360 12.55 -2.08 0.46
C TRP A 360 11.16 -1.48 0.53
N SER A 361 10.94 -0.51 1.42
CA SER A 361 9.65 0.18 1.52
C SER A 361 9.85 1.56 2.11
N ALA A 362 8.93 2.47 1.78
CA ALA A 362 8.84 3.80 2.35
C ALA A 362 7.37 4.11 2.65
N TYR A 363 7.05 4.32 3.93
CA TYR A 363 5.67 4.53 4.37
C TYR A 363 5.49 5.83 5.15
N TRP A 364 4.35 6.48 4.97
CA TRP A 364 3.95 7.65 5.74
C TRP A 364 3.26 7.23 7.04
N PHE A 365 3.69 7.79 8.16
CA PHE A 365 3.02 7.61 9.44
C PHE A 365 3.19 8.86 10.32
N GLU A 366 2.08 9.45 10.76
CA GLU A 366 2.02 10.57 11.72
C GLU A 366 2.98 11.74 11.43
N GLY A 367 3.08 12.16 10.16
CA GLY A 367 3.88 13.32 9.76
C GLY A 367 5.29 13.00 9.26
N LEU A 368 5.68 11.73 9.27
CA LEU A 368 7.02 11.28 8.91
C LEU A 368 6.98 10.16 7.88
N ILE A 369 8.05 10.03 7.12
CA ILE A 369 8.29 8.93 6.19
C ILE A 369 9.29 7.99 6.85
N TYR A 370 8.90 6.72 7.02
CA TYR A 370 9.74 5.67 7.56
C TYR A 370 10.21 4.76 6.43
N GLY A 371 11.53 4.67 6.24
CA GLY A 371 12.15 3.90 5.17
C GLY A 371 13.01 2.77 5.71
N THR A 372 12.78 1.54 5.24
CA THR A 372 13.64 0.39 5.54
C THR A 372 14.54 0.09 4.34
N GLU A 373 15.83 0.31 4.48
CA GLU A 373 16.87 0.11 3.47
C GLU A 373 17.57 -1.25 3.68
N ILE A 374 17.72 -2.04 2.62
CA ILE A 374 18.21 -3.44 2.63
C ILE A 374 19.61 -3.58 3.26
N ALA A 375 20.53 -2.67 3.00
CA ALA A 375 21.95 -2.71 3.36
C ALA A 375 22.36 -1.69 4.46
N ARG A 376 21.68 -0.55 4.56
CA ARG A 376 22.03 0.66 5.33
C ARG A 376 21.09 0.88 6.52
N GLY A 377 19.95 0.20 6.61
CA GLY A 377 19.15 0.13 7.84
C GLY A 377 17.81 0.88 7.78
N PHE A 378 17.59 1.80 8.71
CA PHE A 378 16.27 2.43 8.93
C PHE A 378 16.38 3.94 8.98
N ASP A 379 15.51 4.62 8.25
CA ASP A 379 15.45 6.07 8.15
C ASP A 379 14.11 6.63 8.53
N VAL A 380 14.17 7.85 9.07
CA VAL A 380 13.01 8.68 9.37
C VAL A 380 13.23 10.03 8.70
N LEU A 381 12.35 10.37 7.77
CA LEU A 381 12.41 11.58 6.96
C LEU A 381 11.19 12.44 7.27
N GLU A 382 11.34 13.75 7.16
CA GLU A 382 10.28 14.74 7.38
C GLU A 382 10.13 15.56 6.11
N LEU A 383 8.89 15.79 5.68
CA LEU A 383 8.62 16.70 4.57
C LEU A 383 8.69 18.15 5.04
N MET A 384 9.35 18.98 4.25
CA MET A 384 9.44 20.42 4.49
C MET A 384 8.55 21.17 3.48
N PRO A 385 8.00 22.35 3.85
CA PRO A 385 7.24 23.17 2.91
C PRO A 385 8.05 23.49 1.64
N SER A 386 7.36 23.51 0.50
CA SER A 386 7.92 23.74 -0.83
C SER A 386 6.91 24.42 -1.75
N ASP A 387 7.31 24.68 -3.00
CA ASP A 387 6.41 25.19 -4.04
C ASP A 387 5.27 24.20 -4.37
N TYR A 388 5.40 22.92 -4.00
CA TYR A 388 4.40 21.88 -4.23
C TYR A 388 3.53 21.58 -3.01
N LEU A 389 4.05 21.77 -1.79
CA LEU A 389 3.38 21.43 -0.53
C LEU A 389 3.52 22.58 0.47
N SER A 390 2.39 23.14 0.89
CA SER A 390 2.34 24.15 1.95
C SER A 390 2.56 23.54 3.34
N GLU A 391 2.85 24.41 4.32
CA GLU A 391 2.91 24.03 5.73
C GLU A 391 1.57 23.46 6.24
N ASN A 392 0.43 24.05 5.83
CA ASN A 392 -0.89 23.56 6.23
C ASN A 392 -1.21 22.19 5.62
N GLU A 393 -0.82 21.94 4.36
CA GLU A 393 -0.99 20.61 3.73
C GLU A 393 -0.21 19.52 4.47
N ILE A 394 1.04 19.79 4.85
CA ILE A 394 1.87 18.86 5.63
C ILE A 394 1.27 18.66 7.03
N ALA A 395 0.88 19.74 7.69
CA ALA A 395 0.27 19.69 9.02
C ALA A 395 -1.05 18.91 9.02
N ALA A 396 -1.92 19.15 8.03
CA ALA A 396 -3.18 18.43 7.88
C ALA A 396 -2.98 16.94 7.60
N ALA A 397 -2.00 16.56 6.76
CA ALA A 397 -1.64 15.17 6.51
C ALA A 397 -1.00 14.46 7.72
N SER A 398 -0.50 15.22 8.68
CA SER A 398 0.09 14.72 9.93
C SER A 398 -0.94 14.50 11.03
N LEU A 399 -2.18 14.94 10.84
CA LEU A 399 -3.26 14.68 11.79
C LEU A 399 -3.58 13.18 11.83
N ARG A 400 -3.74 12.65 13.05
CA ARG A 400 -4.07 11.23 13.23
C ARG A 400 -5.48 10.94 12.69
N SER A 401 -5.58 10.04 11.71
CA SER A 401 -6.81 9.28 11.53
C SER A 401 -7.00 8.33 12.71
N ALA A 402 -8.25 8.08 13.10
CA ALA A 402 -8.57 7.19 14.21
C ALA A 402 -8.02 5.78 13.95
N GLY A 403 -7.16 5.26 14.84
CA GLY A 403 -6.77 3.83 14.78
C GLY A 403 -5.34 3.48 15.20
N GLY A 404 -4.39 4.42 15.17
CA GLY A 404 -3.02 4.27 15.72
C GLY A 404 -2.15 3.13 15.15
N THR A 405 -2.68 2.31 14.25
CA THR A 405 -2.01 1.19 13.59
C THR A 405 -2.06 1.42 12.09
N PHE A 406 -0.94 1.20 11.40
CA PHE A 406 -0.83 1.35 9.96
C PHE A 406 -0.32 0.05 9.34
N ASN A 407 -1.03 -0.44 8.31
CA ASN A 407 -0.60 -1.54 7.44
C ASN A 407 -0.78 -1.08 6.00
N ALA A 408 0.28 -1.02 5.21
CA ALA A 408 0.22 -0.39 3.88
C ALA A 408 -0.75 -1.12 2.92
N GLN A 409 -0.77 -2.45 2.95
CA GLN A 409 -1.60 -3.28 2.06
C GLN A 409 -3.01 -3.56 2.62
N ARG A 410 -3.32 -3.14 3.86
CA ARG A 410 -4.71 -3.01 4.36
C ARG A 410 -5.05 -1.53 4.43
N GLN A 411 -5.43 -0.97 3.28
CA GLN A 411 -5.79 0.44 3.20
C GLN A 411 -7.09 0.72 3.96
N GLN A 412 -7.11 1.90 4.58
CA GLN A 412 -8.27 2.47 5.26
C GLN A 412 -8.45 3.89 4.75
N GLN A 413 -9.70 4.33 4.71
CA GLN A 413 -10.03 5.69 4.33
C GLN A 413 -9.50 6.62 5.41
N HIS A 414 -8.63 7.54 5.00
CA HIS A 414 -8.24 8.63 5.86
C HIS A 414 -9.39 9.63 5.91
N ILE A 415 -9.88 9.89 7.13
CA ILE A 415 -10.89 10.90 7.42
C ILE A 415 -10.22 11.97 8.27
N TRP A 416 -10.15 13.19 7.74
CA TRP A 416 -9.54 14.31 8.46
C TRP A 416 -10.49 14.84 9.55
N PRO A 417 -9.97 15.20 10.74
CA PRO A 417 -10.80 15.83 11.77
C PRO A 417 -11.19 17.26 11.34
N ALA A 418 -12.27 17.77 11.94
CA ALA A 418 -12.76 19.13 11.70
C ALA A 418 -11.87 20.18 12.38
N GLU A 419 -10.62 20.32 11.94
CA GLU A 419 -9.63 21.26 12.48
C GLU A 419 -9.36 22.40 11.49
N PRO A 420 -9.17 23.66 11.94
CA PRO A 420 -8.91 24.80 11.06
C PRO A 420 -7.76 24.60 10.06
N VAL A 421 -6.71 23.86 10.45
CA VAL A 421 -5.58 23.56 9.54
C VAL A 421 -5.97 22.74 8.31
N VAL A 422 -7.02 21.91 8.40
CA VAL A 422 -7.55 21.15 7.25
C VAL A 422 -8.22 22.10 6.26
N ALA A 423 -9.02 23.04 6.75
CA ALA A 423 -9.62 24.09 5.91
C ALA A 423 -8.56 25.01 5.28
N LEU A 424 -7.49 25.34 6.02
CA LEU A 424 -6.35 26.10 5.49
C LEU A 424 -5.60 25.32 4.39
N ALA A 425 -5.45 24.00 4.53
CA ALA A 425 -4.84 23.17 3.49
C ALA A 425 -5.63 23.20 2.17
N TYR A 426 -6.96 23.18 2.22
CA TYR A 426 -7.79 23.39 1.03
C TYR A 426 -7.63 24.80 0.47
N LEU A 427 -7.62 25.82 1.32
CA LEU A 427 -7.43 27.21 0.89
C LEU A 427 -6.10 27.40 0.15
N ASP A 428 -4.99 26.86 0.69
CA ASP A 428 -3.66 26.94 0.05
C ASP A 428 -3.68 26.32 -1.36
N GLN A 429 -4.37 25.19 -1.54
CA GLN A 429 -4.53 24.54 -2.85
C GLN A 429 -5.37 25.37 -3.83
N LEU A 430 -6.44 26.01 -3.34
CA LEU A 430 -7.31 26.85 -4.15
C LEU A 430 -6.64 28.17 -4.54
N GLN A 431 -5.81 28.75 -3.65
CA GLN A 431 -4.97 29.90 -3.97
C GLN A 431 -3.90 29.55 -5.00
N ARG A 432 -3.24 28.38 -4.86
CA ARG A 432 -2.27 27.88 -5.85
C ARG A 432 -2.89 27.68 -7.24
N SER A 433 -4.18 27.37 -7.28
CA SER A 433 -4.96 27.23 -8.52
C SER A 433 -5.55 28.55 -9.04
N GLU A 434 -5.31 29.68 -8.35
CA GLU A 434 -5.82 31.02 -8.70
C GLU A 434 -7.36 31.13 -8.80
N VAL A 435 -8.10 30.26 -8.10
CA VAL A 435 -9.58 30.24 -8.13
C VAL A 435 -10.24 30.94 -6.95
N VAL A 436 -9.46 31.38 -5.97
CA VAL A 436 -9.93 32.16 -4.80
C VAL A 436 -9.19 33.50 -4.77
N SER A 437 -9.92 34.60 -4.62
CA SER A 437 -9.33 35.94 -4.57
C SER A 437 -8.54 36.17 -3.28
N PRO A 438 -7.49 37.04 -3.29
CA PRO A 438 -6.71 37.35 -2.09
C PRO A 438 -7.53 37.87 -0.91
N ASP A 439 -8.55 38.70 -1.18
CA ASP A 439 -9.44 39.25 -0.15
C ASP A 439 -10.26 38.14 0.51
N ARG A 440 -10.78 37.19 -0.28
CA ARG A 440 -11.55 36.06 0.24
C ARG A 440 -10.69 35.10 1.02
N ALA A 441 -9.48 34.83 0.54
CA ALA A 441 -8.51 34.02 1.28
C ALA A 441 -8.19 34.66 2.63
N THR A 442 -7.97 35.98 2.67
CA THR A 442 -7.71 36.73 3.91
C THR A 442 -8.89 36.66 4.88
N ASP A 443 -10.12 36.84 4.39
CA ASP A 443 -11.34 36.75 5.21
C ASP A 443 -11.51 35.34 5.81
N LEU A 444 -11.31 34.29 5.00
CA LEU A 444 -11.38 32.91 5.47
C LEU A 444 -10.28 32.58 6.49
N SER A 445 -9.01 32.90 6.20
CA SER A 445 -7.90 32.66 7.12
C SER A 445 -8.10 33.39 8.45
N SER A 446 -8.66 34.61 8.43
CA SER A 446 -8.97 35.36 9.65
C SER A 446 -10.06 34.67 10.47
N ALA A 447 -11.13 34.19 9.82
CA ALA A 447 -12.21 33.46 10.48
C ALA A 447 -11.73 32.12 11.07
N LEU A 448 -10.84 31.41 10.37
CA LEU A 448 -10.23 30.17 10.85
C LEU A 448 -9.25 30.40 12.00
N SER A 449 -8.53 31.52 12.02
CA SER A 449 -7.70 31.93 13.16
C SER A 449 -8.55 32.21 14.40
N ASP A 450 -9.64 32.98 14.25
CA ASP A 450 -10.59 33.24 15.35
C ASP A 450 -11.19 31.91 15.87
N ALA A 451 -11.52 30.98 14.97
CA ALA A 451 -12.03 29.66 15.32
C ALA A 451 -11.01 28.83 16.10
N GLN A 452 -9.75 28.81 15.66
CA GLN A 452 -8.67 28.10 16.33
C GLN A 452 -8.47 28.62 17.77
N ASP A 453 -8.49 29.93 17.97
CA ASP A 453 -8.37 30.53 19.30
C ASP A 453 -9.50 30.08 20.22
N ARG A 454 -10.75 30.06 19.72
CA ARG A 454 -11.93 29.63 20.49
C ARG A 454 -11.91 28.13 20.82
N LEU A 455 -11.50 27.29 19.86
CA LEU A 455 -11.30 25.85 20.08
C LEU A 455 -10.23 25.59 21.14
N ASN A 456 -9.10 26.33 21.10
CA ASN A 456 -8.03 26.23 22.08
C ASN A 456 -8.47 26.66 23.49
N GLU A 457 -9.35 27.66 23.58
CA GLU A 457 -9.96 28.12 24.84
C GLU A 457 -11.09 27.20 25.32
N ALA A 458 -11.53 26.23 24.51
CA ALA A 458 -12.73 25.43 24.73
C ALA A 458 -14.00 26.28 24.97
N VAL A 459 -14.12 27.39 24.22
CA VAL A 459 -15.22 28.35 24.31
C VAL A 459 -16.06 28.28 23.03
N SER A 460 -17.37 28.15 23.22
CA SER A 460 -18.35 28.29 22.14
C SER A 460 -18.59 29.77 21.81
N ASP A 461 -18.56 30.12 20.52
CA ASP A 461 -18.74 31.48 19.99
C ASP A 461 -19.60 31.46 18.72
N GLU A 462 -20.91 31.62 18.90
CA GLU A 462 -21.92 31.65 17.81
C GLU A 462 -21.65 32.69 16.73
N ARG A 463 -20.92 33.77 17.05
CA ARG A 463 -20.55 34.77 16.04
C ARG A 463 -19.50 34.20 15.09
N VAL A 464 -18.50 33.49 15.61
CA VAL A 464 -17.46 32.83 14.80
C VAL A 464 -18.07 31.65 14.04
N ALA A 465 -18.87 30.81 14.72
CA ALA A 465 -19.60 29.72 14.07
C ALA A 465 -20.50 30.21 12.93
N GLY A 466 -21.27 31.28 13.15
CA GLY A 466 -22.12 31.89 12.13
C GLY A 466 -21.34 32.45 10.94
N LYS A 467 -20.13 33.00 11.16
CA LYS A 467 -19.24 33.46 10.08
C LYS A 467 -18.72 32.27 9.26
N LEU A 468 -18.31 31.18 9.90
CA LEU A 468 -17.87 29.97 9.21
C LEU A 468 -18.99 29.33 8.39
N ARG A 469 -20.19 29.17 8.94
CA ARG A 469 -21.37 28.67 8.21
C ARG A 469 -21.71 29.56 7.00
N SER A 470 -21.61 30.88 7.16
CA SER A 470 -21.82 31.80 6.03
C SER A 470 -20.76 31.65 4.94
N LEU A 471 -19.50 31.37 5.30
CA LEU A 471 -18.44 31.09 4.33
C LEU A 471 -18.65 29.74 3.66
N ALA A 472 -19.04 28.71 4.41
CA ALA A 472 -19.35 27.37 3.90
C ALA A 472 -20.39 27.44 2.77
N VAL A 473 -21.57 28.04 3.04
CA VAL A 473 -22.63 28.23 2.03
C VAL A 473 -22.12 28.96 0.79
N ALA A 474 -21.23 29.95 0.94
CA ALA A 474 -20.67 30.67 -0.19
C ALA A 474 -19.72 29.80 -1.04
N PHE A 475 -18.89 28.96 -0.42
CA PHE A 475 -18.04 28.02 -1.14
C PHE A 475 -18.85 26.90 -1.80
N ASP A 476 -19.86 26.36 -1.12
CA ASP A 476 -20.76 25.33 -1.68
C ASP A 476 -21.51 25.85 -2.92
N THR A 477 -22.09 27.05 -2.83
CA THR A 477 -22.79 27.68 -3.96
C THR A 477 -21.87 27.86 -5.17
N GLU A 478 -20.60 28.18 -4.95
CA GLU A 478 -19.62 28.33 -6.05
C GLU A 478 -19.19 27.00 -6.64
N ALA A 479 -19.13 25.95 -5.82
CA ALA A 479 -18.80 24.60 -6.25
C ALA A 479 -19.74 24.12 -7.37
N GLU A 480 -21.02 24.50 -7.34
CA GLU A 480 -22.01 24.16 -8.37
C GLU A 480 -21.59 24.57 -9.80
N SER A 481 -20.79 25.64 -9.91
CA SER A 481 -20.29 26.16 -11.20
C SER A 481 -18.96 25.56 -11.65
N LEU A 482 -18.29 24.84 -10.74
CA LEU A 482 -16.95 24.26 -10.94
C LEU A 482 -17.05 22.79 -11.38
N ARG A 483 -15.92 22.20 -11.77
CA ARG A 483 -15.82 20.80 -12.19
C ARG A 483 -14.54 20.15 -11.69
N GLY A 484 -14.57 18.82 -11.61
CA GLY A 484 -13.42 18.00 -11.22
C GLY A 484 -12.88 18.37 -9.84
N ARG A 485 -11.56 18.22 -9.66
CA ARG A 485 -10.88 18.45 -8.38
C ARG A 485 -11.13 19.83 -7.76
N THR A 486 -11.24 20.87 -8.57
CA THR A 486 -11.51 22.22 -8.05
C THR A 486 -12.88 22.27 -7.38
N ARG A 487 -13.90 21.64 -7.97
CA ARG A 487 -15.22 21.50 -7.34
C ARG A 487 -15.12 20.69 -6.05
N ASP A 488 -14.50 19.50 -6.11
CA ASP A 488 -14.35 18.62 -4.94
C ASP A 488 -13.70 19.37 -3.76
N ARG A 489 -12.68 20.20 -4.01
CA ARG A 489 -12.01 21.01 -2.98
C ARG A 489 -12.89 22.11 -2.39
N PHE A 490 -13.76 22.73 -3.20
CA PHE A 490 -14.71 23.71 -2.69
C PHE A 490 -15.78 23.05 -1.81
N GLU A 491 -16.32 21.89 -2.23
CA GLU A 491 -17.29 21.09 -1.44
C GLU A 491 -16.64 20.64 -0.12
N MET A 492 -15.46 20.02 -0.18
CA MET A 492 -14.75 19.57 1.03
C MET A 492 -14.34 20.72 1.97
N LEU A 493 -13.97 21.89 1.42
CA LEU A 493 -13.74 23.08 2.23
C LEU A 493 -15.03 23.52 2.93
N SER A 494 -16.15 23.57 2.20
CA SER A 494 -17.45 23.91 2.78
C SER A 494 -17.80 22.97 3.94
N ASP A 495 -17.74 21.66 3.73
CA ASP A 495 -18.03 20.65 4.74
C ASP A 495 -17.13 20.80 5.99
N SER A 496 -15.83 21.08 5.76
CA SER A 496 -14.88 21.33 6.85
C SER A 496 -15.26 22.56 7.67
N LEU A 497 -15.69 23.65 7.02
CA LEU A 497 -16.13 24.87 7.70
C LEU A 497 -17.41 24.66 8.51
N GLU A 498 -18.38 23.90 8.00
CA GLU A 498 -19.58 23.54 8.76
C GLU A 498 -19.23 22.69 9.98
N ALA A 499 -18.40 21.66 9.80
CA ALA A 499 -18.00 20.78 10.89
C ALA A 499 -17.17 21.50 11.97
N ILE A 500 -16.33 22.47 11.60
CA ILE A 500 -15.63 23.33 12.57
C ILE A 500 -16.63 24.23 13.30
N ALA A 501 -17.60 24.82 12.58
CA ALA A 501 -18.60 25.69 13.17
C ALA A 501 -19.49 24.97 14.19
N ASP A 502 -19.77 23.68 14.01
CA ASP A 502 -20.57 22.89 14.94
C ASP A 502 -19.84 22.52 16.24
N ARG A 503 -18.52 22.74 16.29
CA ARG A 503 -17.70 22.60 17.51
C ARG A 503 -17.56 23.90 18.29
N LEU A 504 -17.96 25.03 17.70
CA LEU A 504 -17.98 26.37 18.25
C LEU A 504 -19.39 26.76 18.67
#